data_AF-A0A7V2NFQ9-F1
#
_entry.id   AF-A0A7V2NFQ9-F1
#
_cell.length_a   1.000
_cell.length_b   1.000
_cell.length_c   1.000
_cell.angle_alpha   90.00
_cell.angle_beta   90.00
_cell.angle_gamma   90.00
#
_symmetry.space_group_name_H-M   'P 1'
#
loop_
_entity.id
_entity.type
_entity.pdbx_description
1 polymer ?
#
loop_
_entity_poly.entity_id
_entity_poly.type
_entity_poly.pdbx_seq_one_letter_code
_entity_poly.pdbx_strand_id
1 'polypeptide(L)'
;MNFKKIWFLSLSMGVLILFVFLLMLFGLLGFERDLLFSLVILLNSLIYLTGLEDIKKGLKRGIAHTFVGGIFSGIIALYIAFKKLVDLLYPLIYHTPIEKLRIEDIVLILLGIVGVYSTFVSYRYLRKGEDKNG
;
A
#
# COMPACT_ATOMS: atom_id res chain seq x y z
N MET A 1 9.69 -21.05 -0.77
CA MET A 1 8.88 -20.44 0.31
C MET A 1 7.46 -20.91 0.15
N ASN A 2 6.80 -21.31 1.24
CA ASN A 2 5.48 -21.92 1.18
C ASN A 2 4.42 -20.91 0.73
N PHE A 3 3.57 -21.32 -0.22
CA PHE A 3 2.29 -20.71 -0.61
C PHE A 3 1.62 -19.92 0.52
N LYS A 4 1.60 -20.49 1.73
CA LYS A 4 1.07 -19.90 2.97
C LYS A 4 1.61 -18.49 3.28
N LYS A 5 2.89 -18.21 3.04
CA LYS A 5 3.50 -16.90 3.34
C LYS A 5 3.01 -15.80 2.40
N ILE A 6 2.95 -16.08 1.10
CA ILE A 6 2.47 -15.09 0.10
C ILE A 6 0.97 -14.88 0.32
N TRP A 7 0.22 -15.96 0.52
CA TRP A 7 -1.19 -15.89 0.84
C TRP A 7 -1.47 -15.05 2.09
N PHE A 8 -0.72 -15.27 3.18
CA PHE A 8 -0.88 -14.49 4.41
C PHE A 8 -0.51 -13.01 4.21
N LEU A 9 0.53 -12.74 3.43
CA LEU A 9 0.95 -11.37 3.12
C LEU A 9 -0.11 -10.62 2.31
N SER A 10 -0.65 -11.23 1.25
CA SER A 10 -1.70 -10.60 0.44
C SER A 10 -2.98 -10.39 1.26
N LEU A 11 -3.32 -11.32 2.16
CA LEU A 11 -4.49 -11.18 3.02
C LEU A 11 -4.33 -10.06 4.03
N SER A 12 -3.22 -10.06 4.77
CA SER A 12 -2.95 -9.01 5.76
C SER A 12 -2.92 -7.62 5.12
N MET A 13 -2.26 -7.46 3.98
CA MET A 13 -2.21 -6.18 3.26
C MET A 13 -3.59 -5.76 2.74
N GLY A 14 -4.32 -6.66 2.09
CA GLY A 14 -5.66 -6.36 1.59
C GLY A 14 -6.61 -5.93 2.71
N VAL A 15 -6.63 -6.66 3.83
CA VAL A 15 -7.50 -6.32 4.98
C VAL A 15 -7.08 -5.01 5.64
N LEU A 16 -5.78 -4.76 5.83
CA LEU A 16 -5.31 -3.51 6.44
C LEU A 16 -5.63 -2.29 5.58
N ILE A 17 -5.41 -2.37 4.26
CA ILE A 17 -5.70 -1.27 3.34
C ILE A 17 -7.22 -1.06 3.25
N LEU A 18 -8.03 -2.13 3.26
CA LEU A 18 -9.48 -2.02 3.33
C LEU A 18 -9.95 -1.34 4.60
N PHE A 19 -9.33 -1.67 5.74
CA PHE A 19 -9.64 -1.03 7.01
C PHE A 19 -9.35 0.47 6.96
N VAL A 20 -8.20 0.87 6.39
CA VAL A 20 -7.88 2.29 6.17
C VAL A 20 -8.91 2.98 5.26
N PHE A 21 -9.33 2.33 4.17
CA PHE A 21 -10.40 2.86 3.33
C PHE A 21 -11.68 3.12 4.15
N LEU A 22 -12.09 2.19 5.01
CA LEU A 22 -13.29 2.38 5.84
C LEU A 22 -13.12 3.54 6.82
N LEU A 23 -11.94 3.68 7.44
CA LEU A 23 -11.65 4.81 8.32
C LEU A 23 -11.78 6.14 7.57
N MET A 24 -11.24 6.23 6.36
CA MET A 24 -11.34 7.42 5.51
C MET A 24 -12.77 7.70 5.05
N LEU A 25 -13.50 6.67 4.61
CA LEU A 25 -14.87 6.80 4.10
C LEU A 25 -15.82 7.35 5.17
N PHE A 26 -15.64 6.94 6.42
CA PHE A 26 -16.45 7.38 7.55
C PHE A 26 -15.86 8.56 8.33
N GLY A 27 -14.67 9.04 7.97
CA GLY A 27 -13.98 10.12 8.68
C GLY A 27 -13.64 9.76 10.14
N LEU A 28 -13.34 8.49 10.40
CA LEU A 28 -13.03 7.97 11.73
C LEU A 28 -11.54 8.15 12.03
N LEU A 29 -11.20 8.29 13.31
CA LEU A 29 -9.81 8.37 13.80
C LEU A 29 -8.98 9.53 13.19
N GLY A 30 -9.64 10.63 12.83
CA GLY A 30 -8.99 11.83 12.30
C GLY A 30 -8.85 11.86 10.77
N PHE A 31 -9.09 10.75 10.07
CA PHE A 31 -8.97 10.67 8.63
C PHE A 31 -9.88 11.67 7.92
N GLU A 32 -9.29 12.51 7.08
CA GLU A 32 -10.05 13.40 6.19
C GLU A 32 -10.87 12.62 5.16
N ARG A 33 -12.07 13.13 4.92
CA ARG A 33 -13.03 12.53 4.00
C ARG A 33 -12.75 12.95 2.55
N ASP A 34 -11.59 12.56 2.04
CA ASP A 34 -11.31 12.66 0.61
C ASP A 34 -11.83 11.41 -0.10
N LEU A 35 -12.97 11.55 -0.78
CA LEU A 35 -13.64 10.46 -1.47
C LEU A 35 -12.76 9.87 -2.60
N LEU A 36 -12.07 10.73 -3.36
CA LEU A 36 -11.23 10.29 -4.47
C LEU A 36 -10.03 9.51 -3.92
N PHE A 37 -9.39 10.03 -2.88
CA PHE A 37 -8.27 9.36 -2.26
C PHE A 37 -8.69 8.05 -1.59
N SER A 38 -9.86 8.02 -0.94
CA SER A 38 -10.46 6.80 -0.38
C SER A 38 -10.68 5.73 -1.46
N LEU A 39 -11.18 6.12 -2.64
CA LEU A 39 -11.38 5.19 -3.75
C LEU A 39 -10.04 4.60 -4.25
N VAL A 40 -8.97 5.40 -4.28
CA VAL A 40 -7.62 4.90 -4.62
C VAL A 40 -7.15 3.85 -3.61
N ILE A 41 -7.37 4.09 -2.31
CA ILE A 41 -7.06 3.12 -1.24
C ILE A 41 -7.89 1.84 -1.40
N LEU A 42 -9.19 1.96 -1.70
CA LEU A 42 -10.06 0.81 -1.96
C LEU A 42 -9.56 -0.03 -3.14
N LEU A 43 -9.24 0.62 -4.27
CA LEU A 43 -8.71 -0.08 -5.45
C LEU A 43 -7.42 -0.85 -5.11
N ASN A 44 -6.52 -0.23 -4.34
CA ASN A 44 -5.29 -0.89 -3.90
C ASN A 44 -5.57 -2.12 -3.02
N SER A 45 -6.54 -2.02 -2.09
CA SER A 45 -7.01 -3.17 -1.31
C SER A 45 -7.53 -4.30 -2.20
N LEU A 46 -8.35 -3.98 -3.21
CA LEU A 46 -8.91 -4.96 -4.14
C LEU A 46 -7.82 -5.67 -4.95
N ILE A 47 -6.73 -5.01 -5.32
CA ILE A 47 -5.58 -5.65 -5.99
C ILE A 47 -5.01 -6.79 -5.13
N TYR A 48 -4.85 -6.58 -3.83
CA TYR A 48 -4.36 -7.61 -2.91
C TYR A 48 -5.37 -8.74 -2.68
N LEU A 49 -6.66 -8.41 -2.52
CA LEU A 49 -7.72 -9.40 -2.28
C LEU A 49 -8.00 -10.27 -3.51
N THR A 50 -8.04 -9.68 -4.71
CA THR A 50 -8.13 -10.43 -5.98
C THR A 50 -6.91 -11.34 -6.17
N GLY A 51 -5.74 -10.88 -5.74
CA GLY A 51 -4.53 -11.69 -5.69
C GLY A 51 -4.70 -12.99 -4.88
N LEU A 52 -5.47 -12.99 -3.79
CA LEU A 52 -5.72 -14.21 -3.00
C LEU A 52 -6.52 -15.26 -3.75
N GLU A 53 -7.53 -14.84 -4.52
CA GLU A 53 -8.30 -15.76 -5.34
C GLU A 53 -7.43 -16.37 -6.43
N ASP A 54 -6.58 -15.55 -7.03
CA ASP A 54 -5.67 -15.99 -8.08
C ASP A 54 -4.52 -16.85 -7.56
N ILE A 55 -4.07 -16.66 -6.31
CA ILE A 55 -3.15 -17.59 -5.63
C ILE A 55 -3.71 -19.02 -5.63
N LYS A 56 -5.03 -19.19 -5.43
CA LYS A 56 -5.68 -20.52 -5.44
C LYS A 56 -5.69 -21.16 -6.83
N LYS A 57 -5.72 -20.34 -7.89
CA LYS A 57 -5.73 -20.78 -9.30
C LYS A 57 -4.33 -20.96 -9.88
N GLY A 58 -3.34 -20.23 -9.36
CA GLY A 58 -1.95 -20.30 -9.80
C GLY A 58 -1.06 -19.32 -9.05
N LEU A 59 -0.02 -19.84 -8.39
CA LEU A 59 0.88 -19.07 -7.53
C LEU A 59 1.51 -17.86 -8.24
N LYS A 60 1.88 -17.99 -9.53
CA LYS A 60 2.48 -16.89 -10.31
C LYS A 60 1.56 -15.68 -10.45
N ARG A 61 0.26 -15.88 -10.71
CA ARG A 61 -0.73 -14.80 -10.85
C ARG A 61 -0.91 -14.08 -9.52
N GLY A 62 -1.05 -14.85 -8.44
CA GLY A 62 -1.11 -14.32 -7.09
C GLY A 62 0.09 -13.45 -6.67
N ILE A 63 1.29 -13.86 -7.06
CA ILE A 63 2.52 -13.08 -6.83
C ILE A 63 2.49 -11.78 -7.63
N ALA A 64 2.00 -11.81 -8.88
CA ALA A 64 1.90 -10.60 -9.70
C ALA A 64 0.95 -9.55 -9.08
N HIS A 65 -0.21 -9.97 -8.56
CA HIS A 65 -1.11 -9.07 -7.83
C HIS A 65 -0.45 -8.45 -6.59
N THR A 66 0.25 -9.26 -5.79
CA THR A 66 0.97 -8.77 -4.60
C THR A 66 2.09 -7.80 -4.97
N PHE A 67 2.78 -8.06 -6.08
CA PHE A 67 3.82 -7.20 -6.62
C PHE A 67 3.25 -5.84 -7.04
N VAL A 68 2.17 -5.83 -7.83
CA VAL A 68 1.50 -4.62 -8.30
C VAL A 68 0.92 -3.82 -7.14
N GLY A 69 0.18 -4.46 -6.22
CA GLY A 69 -0.39 -3.79 -5.04
C GLY A 69 0.68 -3.12 -4.17
N GLY A 70 1.86 -3.74 -4.05
CA GLY A 70 2.97 -3.14 -3.30
C GLY A 70 3.58 -1.92 -3.97
N ILE A 71 3.63 -1.89 -5.31
CA ILE A 71 4.04 -0.70 -6.07
C ILE A 71 3.04 0.44 -5.85
N PHE A 72 1.75 0.16 -5.98
CA PHE A 72 0.70 1.15 -5.73
C PHE A 72 0.78 1.71 -4.31
N SER A 73 0.95 0.85 -3.31
CA SER A 73 1.14 1.25 -1.91
C SER A 73 2.35 2.17 -1.75
N GLY A 74 3.47 1.87 -2.42
CA GLY A 74 4.67 2.71 -2.43
C GLY A 74 4.43 4.08 -3.06
N ILE A 75 3.72 4.14 -4.19
CA ILE A 75 3.36 5.40 -4.86
C ILE A 75 2.49 6.27 -3.96
N ILE A 76 1.48 5.68 -3.30
CA ILE A 76 0.60 6.38 -2.36
C ILE A 76 1.41 6.99 -1.20
N ALA A 77 2.31 6.21 -0.59
CA ALA A 77 3.16 6.73 0.48
C ALA A 77 4.13 7.82 0.00
N LEU A 78 4.71 7.68 -1.19
CA LEU A 78 5.58 8.69 -1.77
C LEU A 78 4.83 10.00 -2.03
N TYR A 79 3.60 9.91 -2.55
CA TYR A 79 2.72 11.06 -2.76
C TYR A 79 2.45 11.80 -1.44
N ILE A 80 2.09 11.08 -0.38
CA ILE A 80 1.84 11.68 0.95
C ILE A 80 3.11 12.30 1.50
N ALA A 81 4.24 11.58 1.46
CA ALA A 81 5.52 12.07 1.95
C ALA A 81 5.94 13.35 1.21
N PHE A 82 5.77 13.40 -0.11
CA PHE A 82 6.07 14.57 -0.91
C PHE A 82 5.12 15.74 -0.59
N LYS A 83 3.82 15.48 -0.49
CA LYS A 83 2.83 16.49 -0.07
C LYS A 83 3.22 17.10 1.28
N LYS A 84 3.59 16.27 2.26
CA LYS A 84 4.04 16.76 3.58
C LYS A 84 5.38 17.47 3.56
N LEU A 85 6.30 17.08 2.69
CA LEU A 85 7.53 17.84 2.48
C LEU A 85 7.21 19.24 1.94
N VAL A 86 6.29 19.35 0.97
CA VAL A 86 5.84 20.65 0.44
C VAL A 86 5.13 21.46 1.53
N ASP A 87 4.19 20.86 2.26
CA ASP A 87 3.46 21.52 3.37
C ASP A 87 4.40 21.99 4.49
N LEU A 88 5.55 21.32 4.67
CA LEU A 88 6.59 21.72 5.63
C LEU A 88 7.48 22.85 5.10
N LEU A 89 7.82 22.83 3.80
CA LEU A 89 8.72 23.81 3.19
C LEU A 89 8.01 25.12 2.83
N TYR A 90 6.73 25.07 2.45
CA TYR A 90 5.96 26.25 2.08
C TYR A 90 5.94 27.33 3.19
N PRO A 91 5.70 27.00 4.46
CA PRO A 91 5.71 27.96 5.56
C PRO A 91 7.09 28.56 5.84
N LEU A 92 8.18 27.84 5.56
CA LEU A 92 9.54 28.38 5.67
C LEU A 92 9.81 29.48 4.62
N ILE A 93 9.22 29.36 3.42
CA ILE A 93 9.42 30.30 2.32
C ILE A 93 8.48 31.51 2.46
N TYR A 94 7.24 31.29 2.90
CA TYR A 94 6.18 32.31 2.90
C TYR A 94 5.81 32.82 4.31
N HIS A 95 6.56 32.43 5.35
CA HIS A 95 6.33 32.82 6.75
C HIS A 95 4.91 32.53 7.26
N THR A 96 4.29 31.46 6.79
CA THR A 96 2.98 30.99 7.29
C THR A 96 3.17 30.03 8.48
N PRO A 97 2.11 29.69 9.24
CA PRO A 97 2.21 28.70 10.30
C PRO A 97 2.44 27.29 9.74
N ILE A 98 3.28 26.50 10.41
CA ILE A 98 3.60 25.12 10.04
C ILE A 98 2.43 24.20 10.34
N GLU A 99 1.95 23.46 9.34
CA GLU A 99 0.95 22.41 9.54
C GLU A 99 1.55 21.22 10.29
N LYS A 100 0.79 20.68 11.24
CA LYS A 100 1.21 19.49 12.00
C LYS A 100 1.04 18.22 11.16
N LEU A 101 2.01 17.32 11.28
CA LEU A 101 1.91 15.97 10.72
C LEU A 101 0.77 15.21 11.41
N ARG A 102 -0.15 14.62 10.64
CA ARG A 102 -1.26 13.86 11.21
C ARG A 102 -0.91 12.38 11.29
N ILE A 103 -1.54 11.68 12.24
CA ILE A 103 -1.30 10.25 12.46
C ILE A 103 -1.69 9.43 11.24
N GLU A 104 -2.75 9.80 10.53
CA GLU A 104 -3.16 9.16 9.27
C GLU A 104 -2.05 9.14 8.21
N ASP A 105 -1.31 10.25 8.07
CA ASP A 105 -0.21 10.36 7.11
C ASP A 105 0.90 9.35 7.46
N ILE A 106 1.21 9.21 8.75
CA ILE A 106 2.21 8.25 9.25
C ILE A 106 1.75 6.82 8.96
N VAL A 107 0.47 6.49 9.24
CA VAL A 107 -0.10 5.16 8.98
C VAL A 107 0.00 4.80 7.50
N LEU A 108 -0.36 5.73 6.61
CA LEU A 108 -0.32 5.53 5.17
C LEU A 108 1.12 5.38 4.64
N ILE A 109 2.07 6.16 5.18
CA ILE A 109 3.49 6.02 4.85
C ILE A 109 4.02 4.65 5.26
N LEU A 110 3.72 4.20 6.48
CA LEU A 110 4.12 2.88 6.98
C LEU A 110 3.52 1.75 6.11
N LEU A 111 2.24 1.86 5.73
CA LEU A 111 1.60 0.91 4.83
C LEU A 111 2.30 0.86 3.47
N GLY A 112 2.74 2.00 2.94
CA GLY A 112 3.53 2.03 1.70
C GLY A 112 4.90 1.36 1.85
N ILE A 113 5.60 1.55 2.96
CA ILE A 113 6.88 0.86 3.23
C ILE A 113 6.68 -0.66 3.27
N VAL A 114 5.64 -1.14 3.97
CA VAL A 114 5.29 -2.56 4.00
C VAL A 114 4.87 -3.04 2.61
N GLY A 115 4.18 -2.20 1.84
CA GLY A 115 3.84 -2.41 0.43
C GLY A 115 5.06 -2.67 -0.44
N VAL A 116 6.04 -1.77 -0.41
CA VAL A 116 7.30 -1.90 -1.16
C VAL A 116 8.06 -3.16 -0.72
N TYR A 117 8.07 -3.47 0.57
CA TYR A 117 8.66 -4.72 1.06
C TYR A 117 7.94 -5.94 0.45
N SER A 118 6.61 -5.93 0.37
CA SER A 118 5.83 -7.00 -0.25
C SER A 118 6.16 -7.18 -1.75
N THR A 119 6.42 -6.09 -2.47
CA THR A 119 6.90 -6.10 -3.86
C THR A 119 8.28 -6.75 -3.96
N PHE A 120 9.23 -6.35 -3.11
CA PHE A 120 10.58 -6.93 -3.11
C PHE A 120 10.57 -8.43 -2.84
N VAL A 121 9.78 -8.86 -1.85
CA VAL A 121 9.57 -10.27 -1.53
C VAL A 121 9.02 -11.00 -2.75
N SER A 122 7.96 -10.47 -3.37
CA SER A 122 7.30 -11.05 -4.55
C SER A 122 8.25 -11.19 -5.75
N TYR A 123 9.05 -10.16 -6.04
CA TYR A 123 10.05 -10.16 -7.11
C TYR A 123 11.10 -11.25 -6.92
N ARG A 124 11.64 -11.40 -5.71
CA ARG A 124 12.64 -12.43 -5.40
C ARG A 124 12.08 -13.84 -5.65
N TYR A 125 10.77 -14.04 -5.49
CA TYR A 125 10.12 -15.33 -5.77
C TYR A 125 9.97 -15.62 -7.25
N LEU A 126 9.59 -14.62 -8.04
CA LEU A 126 9.50 -14.78 -9.49
C LEU A 126 10.86 -15.19 -10.06
N ARG A 127 11.92 -14.49 -9.66
CA ARG A 127 13.30 -14.78 -10.10
C ARG A 127 13.79 -16.17 -9.69
N LYS A 128 13.61 -16.56 -8.42
CA LYS A 128 14.00 -17.91 -7.95
C LYS A 128 13.16 -19.04 -8.56
N GLY A 129 11.98 -18.75 -9.08
CA GLY A 129 11.13 -19.71 -9.79
C GLY A 129 11.58 -19.94 -11.23
N GLU A 130 12.32 -19.00 -11.82
CA GLU A 130 12.92 -19.12 -13.16
C GLU A 130 14.22 -19.94 -13.11
N ASP A 131 15.06 -19.73 -12.10
CA ASP A 131 16.35 -20.44 -11.91
C ASP A 131 16.22 -21.97 -11.68
N LYS A 132 14.99 -22.50 -11.49
CA LYS A 132 14.75 -23.94 -11.28
C LYS A 132 14.22 -24.67 -12.51
N ASN A 133 13.88 -23.93 -13.57
CA ASN A 133 13.29 -24.47 -14.80
C ASN A 133 14.15 -24.18 -16.04
N GLY A 134 15.36 -23.65 -15.87
CA GLY A 134 16.41 -23.57 -16.89
C GLY A 134 17.57 -24.46 -16.51
#